data_AF-A0A957MGB3-F1
#
_entry.id   AF-A0A957MGB3-F1
#
_cell.length_a   1.000
_cell.length_b   1.000
_cell.length_c   1.000
_cell.angle_alpha   90.00
_cell.angle_beta   90.00
_cell.angle_gamma   90.00
#
_symmetry.space_group_name_H-M   'P 1'
#
loop_
_entity.id
_entity.type
_entity.pdbx_description
1 polymer ?
#
loop_
_entity_poly.entity_id
_entity_poly.type
_entity_poly.pdbx_seq_one_letter_code
_entity_poly.pdbx_strand_id
1 'polypeptide(L)'
;LGEILPQSEVVTPYHADAWRARGHEFALHPYVEEGLEAGWARYWEQFTGLGFGAFDTTRTHRVLWHGWAETARVQAGYGVGMNLDYYHVGPTFQRADGSWAFGYFTGSGLPMRFVNDDGRLLSIWQQTTQLVDEQLIAMPWGANFTGVDTAEAIEIAGHLVRMAAGGAYAALGGQFHVDPFAVPGPWTEPAGAYLVGVLAACAERNVPIWSGAAWHDFARARAEGGFDRIEWQAEFGTLQVEIGAQTEELVLMLPLQCGTRRLAQLQVNGKENRAATRQVGATLYSVVVLEPGASLIDARYHTA
;
A
#
# COMPACT_ATOMS: atom_id res chain seq x y z
N LEU A 1 -32.33 -13.13 0.15
CA LEU A 1 -31.88 -13.85 1.36
C LEU A 1 -31.05 -12.99 2.32
N GLY A 2 -30.58 -11.80 1.92
CA GLY A 2 -29.76 -10.91 2.78
C GLY A 2 -30.50 -10.14 3.88
N GLU A 3 -31.83 -10.27 4.01
CA GLU A 3 -32.63 -9.55 5.01
C GLU A 3 -33.25 -10.46 6.10
N ILE A 4 -32.90 -11.76 6.13
CA ILE A 4 -33.52 -12.74 7.07
C ILE A 4 -32.47 -13.34 8.04
N LEU A 5 -31.34 -12.68 8.24
CA LEU A 5 -30.42 -13.01 9.32
C LEU A 5 -30.36 -11.80 10.26
N PRO A 6 -30.56 -11.97 11.58
CA PRO A 6 -30.29 -10.89 12.53
C PRO A 6 -28.84 -10.44 12.34
N GLN A 7 -28.57 -9.14 12.53
CA GLN A 7 -27.19 -8.64 12.59
C GLN A 7 -26.44 -9.42 13.67
N SER A 8 -25.67 -10.44 13.28
CA SER A 8 -24.77 -11.10 14.21
C SER A 8 -23.55 -10.21 14.34
N GLU A 9 -23.17 -9.85 15.56
CA GLU A 9 -21.89 -9.20 15.87
C GLU A 9 -20.68 -10.07 15.51
N VAL A 10 -20.92 -11.32 15.09
CA VAL A 10 -19.90 -12.29 14.70
C VAL A 10 -19.70 -12.26 13.18
N VAL A 11 -18.49 -11.92 12.75
CA VAL A 11 -18.05 -12.10 11.37
C VAL A 11 -17.91 -13.60 11.09
N THR A 12 -18.50 -14.07 10.00
CA THR A 12 -18.47 -15.49 9.58
C THR A 12 -17.77 -15.58 8.22
N PRO A 13 -17.36 -16.79 7.78
CA PRO A 13 -16.81 -16.97 6.43
C PRO A 13 -17.72 -16.43 5.32
N TYR A 14 -19.04 -16.56 5.48
CA TYR A 14 -20.01 -16.00 4.52
C TYR A 14 -19.88 -14.47 4.38
N HIS A 15 -19.70 -13.76 5.50
CA HIS A 15 -19.46 -12.31 5.48
C HIS A 15 -18.14 -11.97 4.79
N ALA A 16 -17.07 -12.70 5.12
CA ALA A 16 -15.76 -12.51 4.50
C ALA A 16 -15.78 -12.75 2.97
N ASP A 17 -16.47 -13.80 2.51
CA ASP A 17 -16.60 -14.10 1.08
C ASP A 17 -17.44 -13.04 0.36
N ALA A 18 -18.50 -12.54 0.99
CA ALA A 18 -19.29 -11.43 0.45
C ALA A 18 -18.46 -10.14 0.34
N TRP A 19 -17.48 -9.93 1.22
CA TRP A 19 -16.55 -8.79 1.15
C TRP A 19 -15.51 -8.98 0.04
N ARG A 20 -14.94 -10.19 -0.08
CA ARG A 20 -14.03 -10.55 -1.18
C ARG A 20 -14.67 -10.41 -2.55
N ALA A 21 -15.94 -10.79 -2.69
CA ALA A 21 -16.71 -10.61 -3.92
C ALA A 21 -16.88 -9.13 -4.32
N ARG A 22 -16.65 -8.18 -3.40
CA ARG A 22 -16.64 -6.73 -3.66
C ARG A 22 -15.23 -6.14 -3.79
N GLY A 23 -14.19 -6.98 -3.80
CA GLY A 23 -12.80 -6.57 -3.91
C GLY A 23 -12.13 -6.20 -2.58
N HIS A 24 -12.76 -6.46 -1.44
CA HIS A 24 -12.09 -6.30 -0.14
C HIS A 24 -11.23 -7.51 0.19
N GLU A 25 -10.22 -7.31 1.04
CA GLU A 25 -9.48 -8.38 1.67
C GLU A 25 -10.04 -8.67 3.07
N PHE A 26 -9.96 -9.94 3.49
CA PHE A 26 -10.17 -10.36 4.87
C PHE A 26 -9.03 -11.27 5.27
N ALA A 27 -8.26 -10.86 6.28
CA ALA A 27 -6.97 -11.44 6.63
C ALA A 27 -6.81 -11.63 8.15
N LEU A 28 -5.83 -12.44 8.52
CA LEU A 28 -5.52 -12.75 9.91
C LEU A 28 -4.94 -11.54 10.65
N HIS A 29 -5.46 -11.26 11.85
CA HIS A 29 -4.97 -10.23 12.78
C HIS A 29 -4.69 -10.85 14.16
N PRO A 30 -3.55 -11.58 14.33
CA PRO A 30 -3.35 -12.44 15.48
C PRO A 30 -2.85 -11.67 16.71
N TYR A 31 -3.22 -12.15 17.89
CA TYR A 31 -2.55 -11.78 19.15
C TYR A 31 -1.30 -12.63 19.33
N VAL A 32 -0.28 -12.07 19.98
CA VAL A 32 1.03 -12.73 20.18
C VAL A 32 1.60 -12.53 21.59
N GLU A 33 0.79 -12.03 22.52
CA GLU A 33 1.16 -11.79 23.91
C GLU A 33 1.49 -13.08 24.68
N GLU A 34 0.95 -14.22 24.23
CA GLU A 34 1.29 -15.55 24.75
C GLU A 34 2.60 -16.11 24.16
N GLY A 35 3.25 -15.35 23.27
CA GLY A 35 4.45 -15.73 22.51
C GLY A 35 4.18 -15.70 21.01
N LEU A 36 5.19 -15.26 20.23
CA LEU A 36 5.08 -15.11 18.77
C LEU A 36 4.55 -16.38 18.08
N GLU A 37 5.25 -17.51 18.24
CA GLU A 37 4.89 -18.76 17.58
C GLU A 37 3.57 -19.35 18.10
N ALA A 38 3.32 -19.26 19.41
CA ALA A 38 2.12 -19.79 20.04
C ALA A 38 0.86 -19.04 19.56
N GLY A 39 0.91 -17.70 19.56
CA GLY A 39 -0.17 -16.86 19.07
C GLY A 39 -0.45 -17.10 17.58
N TRP A 40 0.59 -17.09 16.74
CA TRP A 40 0.43 -17.36 15.32
C TRP A 40 -0.21 -18.73 15.05
N ALA A 41 0.26 -19.80 15.70
CA ALA A 41 -0.33 -21.13 15.55
C ALA A 41 -1.81 -21.15 15.93
N ARG A 42 -2.15 -20.62 17.12
CA ARG A 42 -3.52 -20.60 17.64
C ARG A 42 -4.48 -19.87 16.70
N TYR A 43 -4.14 -18.64 16.31
CA TYR A 43 -5.05 -17.82 15.51
C TYR A 43 -5.08 -18.27 14.04
N TRP A 44 -3.99 -18.82 13.51
CA TRP A 44 -4.00 -19.45 12.19
C TRP A 44 -4.89 -20.69 12.14
N GLU A 45 -4.79 -21.57 13.14
CA GLU A 45 -5.66 -22.76 13.28
C GLU A 45 -7.13 -22.35 13.40
N GLN A 46 -7.44 -21.33 14.20
CA GLN A 46 -8.80 -20.82 14.33
C GLN A 46 -9.30 -20.23 13.00
N PHE A 47 -8.52 -19.37 12.34
CA PHE A 47 -8.91 -18.70 11.11
C PHE A 47 -9.15 -19.69 9.96
N THR A 48 -8.22 -20.61 9.77
CA THR A 48 -8.33 -21.63 8.71
C THR A 48 -9.36 -22.71 9.07
N GLY A 49 -9.42 -23.14 10.32
CA GLY A 49 -10.37 -24.14 10.80
C GLY A 49 -11.83 -23.66 10.79
N LEU A 50 -12.07 -22.36 10.96
CA LEU A 50 -13.40 -21.75 10.77
C LEU A 50 -13.77 -21.58 9.29
N GLY A 51 -12.83 -21.80 8.36
CA GLY A 51 -13.10 -21.73 6.92
C GLY A 51 -12.98 -20.33 6.32
N PHE A 52 -12.27 -19.40 6.95
CA PHE A 52 -12.05 -18.07 6.37
C PHE A 52 -11.13 -18.09 5.13
N GLY A 53 -10.47 -19.21 4.81
CA GLY A 53 -9.67 -19.37 3.60
C GLY A 53 -8.27 -18.78 3.71
N ALA A 54 -7.61 -18.62 2.55
CA ALA A 54 -6.27 -18.05 2.47
C ALA A 54 -6.27 -16.54 2.71
N PHE A 55 -5.13 -16.05 3.17
CA PHE A 55 -4.82 -14.64 3.34
C PHE A 55 -3.35 -14.43 2.93
N ASP A 56 -3.02 -13.23 2.50
CA ASP A 56 -1.71 -12.91 1.94
C ASP A 56 -1.05 -11.73 2.68
N THR A 57 -1.86 -10.87 3.28
CA THR A 57 -1.37 -9.83 4.17
C THR A 57 -1.73 -10.07 5.63
N THR A 58 -1.05 -9.37 6.54
CA THR A 58 -1.38 -9.42 7.96
C THR A 58 -1.02 -8.13 8.67
N ARG A 59 -1.62 -7.96 9.84
CA ARG A 59 -1.16 -7.06 10.88
C ARG A 59 -1.17 -7.85 12.18
N THR A 60 -0.15 -7.72 13.00
CA THR A 60 -0.12 -8.28 14.36
C THR A 60 -0.88 -7.36 15.30
N HIS A 61 -1.66 -7.91 16.24
CA HIS A 61 -2.37 -7.09 17.23
C HIS A 61 -1.39 -6.18 17.98
N ARG A 62 -1.74 -4.89 18.09
CA ARG A 62 -0.90 -3.81 18.66
C ARG A 62 0.48 -3.67 18.03
N VAL A 63 0.69 -4.24 16.85
CA VAL A 63 1.96 -4.16 16.13
C VAL A 63 3.12 -4.73 16.96
N LEU A 64 2.83 -5.76 17.77
CA LEU A 64 3.84 -6.38 18.62
C LEU A 64 4.93 -7.05 17.77
N TRP A 65 6.17 -6.59 17.95
CA TRP A 65 7.32 -7.04 17.19
C TRP A 65 8.30 -7.82 18.07
N HIS A 66 8.76 -8.96 17.59
CA HIS A 66 9.73 -9.82 18.27
C HIS A 66 11.02 -9.88 17.46
N GLY A 67 12.14 -9.64 18.15
CA GLY A 67 13.49 -9.75 17.61
C GLY A 67 13.80 -8.77 16.48
N TRP A 68 14.77 -9.11 15.64
CA TRP A 68 15.16 -8.36 14.45
C TRP A 68 14.25 -8.68 13.26
N ALA A 69 14.16 -9.96 12.89
CA ALA A 69 13.40 -10.44 11.74
C ALA A 69 12.49 -11.63 12.09
N GLU A 70 12.38 -11.98 13.38
CA GLU A 70 11.67 -13.17 13.85
C GLU A 70 10.17 -13.08 13.57
N THR A 71 9.53 -11.94 13.84
CA THR A 71 8.12 -11.72 13.45
C THR A 71 7.93 -11.92 11.94
N ALA A 72 8.75 -11.28 11.10
CA ALA A 72 8.69 -11.43 9.65
C ALA A 72 8.91 -12.87 9.19
N ARG A 73 9.86 -13.59 9.79
CA ARG A 73 10.17 -14.99 9.49
C ARG A 73 8.99 -15.91 9.83
N VAL A 74 8.36 -15.71 10.98
CA VAL A 74 7.17 -16.48 11.38
C VAL A 74 6.01 -16.20 10.44
N GLN A 75 5.73 -14.92 10.16
CA GLN A 75 4.69 -14.51 9.20
C GLN A 75 4.90 -15.14 7.81
N ALA A 76 6.12 -15.06 7.26
CA ALA A 76 6.46 -15.68 5.99
C ALA A 76 6.28 -17.22 6.02
N GLY A 77 6.56 -17.86 7.16
CA GLY A 77 6.34 -19.30 7.36
C GLY A 77 4.86 -19.72 7.28
N TYR A 78 3.93 -18.80 7.56
CA TYR A 78 2.49 -18.99 7.38
C TYR A 78 1.97 -18.54 6.02
N GLY A 79 2.86 -18.17 5.09
CA GLY A 79 2.51 -17.77 3.73
C GLY A 79 2.13 -16.30 3.57
N VAL A 80 2.39 -15.45 4.57
CA VAL A 80 2.17 -14.00 4.45
C VAL A 80 3.21 -13.39 3.51
N GLY A 81 2.73 -12.77 2.43
CA GLY A 81 3.55 -12.03 1.48
C GLY A 81 3.79 -10.57 1.87
N MET A 82 2.90 -9.93 2.64
CA MET A 82 3.10 -8.57 3.13
C MET A 82 2.56 -8.34 4.55
N ASN A 83 3.36 -7.75 5.43
CA ASN A 83 2.86 -7.25 6.72
C ASN A 83 2.73 -5.73 6.72
N LEU A 84 1.81 -5.24 7.54
CA LEU A 84 1.56 -3.81 7.77
C LEU A 84 1.94 -3.41 9.20
N ASP A 85 2.98 -4.02 9.77
CA ASP A 85 3.36 -3.85 11.18
C ASP A 85 4.37 -2.71 11.42
N TYR A 86 4.43 -1.68 10.57
CA TYR A 86 5.37 -0.57 10.74
C TYR A 86 4.68 0.79 10.75
N TYR A 87 4.44 1.32 11.95
CA TYR A 87 3.49 2.39 12.20
C TYR A 87 4.11 3.75 12.46
N HIS A 88 3.40 4.77 11.98
CA HIS A 88 3.57 6.16 12.39
C HIS A 88 2.73 6.45 13.65
N VAL A 89 3.11 5.88 14.79
CA VAL A 89 2.36 6.04 16.06
C VAL A 89 3.27 6.28 17.27
N GLY A 90 2.77 7.01 18.25
CA GLY A 90 3.39 7.20 19.56
C GLY A 90 4.28 8.45 19.65
N PRO A 91 4.82 8.72 20.86
CA PRO A 91 5.48 9.99 21.19
C PRO A 91 6.80 10.22 20.46
N THR A 92 7.40 9.20 19.85
CA THR A 92 8.63 9.30 19.06
C THR A 92 8.48 10.26 17.86
N PHE A 93 7.27 10.50 17.40
CA PHE A 93 6.97 11.42 16.30
C PHE A 93 6.67 12.85 16.76
N GLN A 94 6.71 13.13 18.07
CA GLN A 94 6.61 14.48 18.61
C GLN A 94 7.98 15.14 18.62
N ARG A 95 8.07 16.34 18.04
CA ARG A 95 9.28 17.17 18.06
C ARG A 95 9.44 17.84 19.41
N ALA A 96 10.65 18.33 19.69
CA ALA A 96 10.97 19.03 20.94
C ALA A 96 10.14 20.31 21.18
N ASP A 97 9.59 20.91 20.11
CA ASP A 97 8.71 22.09 20.18
C ASP A 97 7.22 21.72 20.40
N GLY A 98 6.91 20.43 20.57
CA GLY A 98 5.55 19.92 20.76
C GLY A 98 4.79 19.64 19.47
N SER A 99 5.31 20.04 18.30
CA SER A 99 4.69 19.74 17.00
C SER A 99 4.85 18.28 16.62
N TRP A 100 3.92 17.75 15.83
CA TRP A 100 3.96 16.38 15.35
C TRP A 100 4.54 16.28 13.95
N ALA A 101 5.37 15.26 13.71
CA ALA A 101 5.82 14.91 12.38
C ALA A 101 4.76 14.03 11.70
N PHE A 102 4.49 14.29 10.43
CA PHE A 102 3.63 13.45 9.58
C PHE A 102 4.30 13.27 8.22
N GLY A 103 4.08 12.13 7.58
CA GLY A 103 4.61 11.82 6.25
C GLY A 103 5.40 10.51 6.19
N TYR A 104 6.26 10.42 5.18
CA TYR A 104 7.06 9.23 4.88
C TYR A 104 8.37 9.22 5.68
N PHE A 105 8.31 8.80 6.94
CA PHE A 105 9.49 8.76 7.81
C PHE A 105 10.54 7.71 7.38
N THR A 106 10.15 6.74 6.55
CA THR A 106 11.04 5.80 5.87
C THR A 106 11.59 6.34 4.54
N GLY A 107 11.35 7.62 4.24
CA GLY A 107 11.82 8.30 3.02
C GLY A 107 10.99 7.99 1.77
N SER A 108 10.11 6.99 1.79
CA SER A 108 9.19 6.69 0.69
C SER A 108 7.92 5.99 1.20
N GLY A 109 6.93 5.81 0.32
CA GLY A 109 5.78 4.91 0.54
C GLY A 109 5.92 3.57 -0.17
N LEU A 110 7.14 3.19 -0.57
CA LEU A 110 7.40 1.89 -1.21
C LEU A 110 7.58 0.80 -0.15
N PRO A 111 7.03 -0.41 -0.37
CA PRO A 111 7.27 -1.53 0.52
C PRO A 111 8.72 -2.01 0.41
N MET A 112 9.24 -2.54 1.52
CA MET A 112 10.60 -3.08 1.60
C MET A 112 10.56 -4.55 2.00
N ARG A 113 11.54 -5.34 1.55
CA ARG A 113 11.68 -6.73 2.02
C ARG A 113 12.56 -6.79 3.26
N PHE A 114 12.27 -7.74 4.14
CA PHE A 114 13.13 -8.04 5.27
C PHE A 114 14.40 -8.77 4.85
N VAL A 115 15.47 -8.51 5.59
CA VAL A 115 16.73 -9.23 5.50
C VAL A 115 17.04 -9.86 6.85
N ASN A 116 17.35 -11.15 6.84
CA ASN A 116 17.85 -11.85 8.01
C ASN A 116 19.23 -11.32 8.43
N ASP A 117 19.65 -11.67 9.65
CA ASP A 117 20.98 -11.40 10.18
C ASP A 117 22.12 -12.04 9.36
N ASP A 118 21.82 -13.14 8.66
CA ASP A 118 22.71 -13.80 7.70
C ASP A 118 22.75 -13.14 6.30
N GLY A 119 22.01 -12.05 6.09
CA GLY A 119 21.92 -11.33 4.81
C GLY A 119 20.92 -11.91 3.81
N ARG A 120 20.18 -12.98 4.16
CA ARG A 120 19.18 -13.56 3.27
C ARG A 120 17.90 -12.71 3.25
N LEU A 121 17.41 -12.39 2.05
CA LEU A 121 16.10 -11.76 1.89
C LEU A 121 14.97 -12.73 2.24
N LEU A 122 14.05 -12.29 3.09
CA LEU A 122 12.83 -13.03 3.38
C LEU A 122 11.79 -12.82 2.28
N SER A 123 10.92 -13.80 2.07
CA SER A 123 9.81 -13.77 1.10
C SER A 123 8.60 -13.03 1.67
N ILE A 124 8.82 -11.89 2.32
CA ILE A 124 7.78 -11.04 2.89
C ILE A 124 8.18 -9.58 2.76
N TRP A 125 7.22 -8.77 2.33
CA TRP A 125 7.29 -7.32 2.24
C TRP A 125 6.75 -6.68 3.52
N GLN A 126 7.20 -5.47 3.80
CA GLN A 126 6.63 -4.60 4.81
C GLN A 126 6.18 -3.30 4.17
N GLN A 127 4.91 -2.97 4.35
CA GLN A 127 4.36 -1.67 4.00
C GLN A 127 4.25 -0.82 5.27
N THR A 128 4.86 0.37 5.25
CA THR A 128 4.68 1.35 6.34
C THR A 128 3.25 1.87 6.33
N THR A 129 2.66 2.02 7.51
CA THR A 129 1.37 2.66 7.74
C THR A 129 1.59 4.08 8.25
N GLN A 130 1.44 5.06 7.36
CA GLN A 130 1.68 6.47 7.65
C GLN A 130 0.48 7.16 8.28
N LEU A 131 -0.74 6.71 7.96
CA LEU A 131 -1.98 7.27 8.49
C LEU A 131 -2.58 6.28 9.49
N VAL A 132 -2.33 6.51 10.77
CA VAL A 132 -2.81 5.68 11.88
C VAL A 132 -3.87 6.48 12.63
N ASP A 133 -5.10 5.98 12.70
CA ASP A 133 -6.22 6.70 13.32
C ASP A 133 -6.04 6.91 14.83
N GLU A 134 -5.52 5.95 15.57
CA GLU A 134 -5.30 6.05 17.03
C GLU A 134 -4.23 7.10 17.39
N GLN A 135 -3.41 7.52 16.42
CA GLN A 135 -2.53 8.67 16.56
C GLN A 135 -3.32 9.99 16.61
N LEU A 136 -4.44 10.08 15.90
CA LEU A 136 -5.13 11.33 15.55
C LEU A 136 -6.52 11.50 16.17
N ILE A 137 -7.20 10.41 16.52
CA ILE A 137 -8.57 10.45 17.04
C ILE A 137 -8.72 9.65 18.32
N ALA A 138 -9.69 10.05 19.14
CA ALA A 138 -9.99 9.39 20.40
C ALA A 138 -10.58 7.99 20.15
N MET A 139 -10.21 7.03 20.99
CA MET A 139 -10.63 5.63 20.90
C MET A 139 -11.15 5.09 22.24
N PRO A 140 -11.95 4.00 22.24
CA PRO A 140 -12.47 3.38 23.47
C PRO A 140 -11.41 3.04 24.53
N TRP A 141 -10.18 2.74 24.13
CA TRP A 141 -9.08 2.36 25.03
C TRP A 141 -8.17 3.52 25.47
N GLY A 142 -8.50 4.76 25.09
CA GLY A 142 -7.62 5.91 25.30
C GLY A 142 -6.52 5.94 24.23
N ALA A 143 -6.76 6.75 23.20
CA ALA A 143 -5.81 7.07 22.15
C ALA A 143 -5.88 8.58 21.86
N ASN A 144 -5.59 9.01 20.63
CA ASN A 144 -5.33 10.41 20.27
C ASN A 144 -4.03 10.92 20.88
N PHE A 145 -2.91 10.29 20.51
CA PHE A 145 -1.60 10.67 21.01
C PHE A 145 -1.25 12.13 20.69
N THR A 146 -1.79 12.69 19.60
CA THR A 146 -1.54 14.08 19.21
C THR A 146 -2.33 15.09 20.03
N GLY A 147 -3.48 14.69 20.57
CA GLY A 147 -4.41 15.55 21.31
C GLY A 147 -5.18 16.54 20.43
N VAL A 148 -5.13 16.38 19.10
CA VAL A 148 -5.82 17.26 18.15
C VAL A 148 -7.33 16.99 18.13
N ASP A 149 -8.10 17.95 17.65
CA ASP A 149 -9.52 17.74 17.41
C ASP A 149 -9.79 17.02 16.08
N THR A 150 -11.05 16.65 15.83
CA THR A 150 -11.43 15.90 14.62
C THR A 150 -11.21 16.68 13.34
N ALA A 151 -11.41 18.01 13.35
CA ALA A 151 -11.23 18.83 12.16
C ALA A 151 -9.75 18.92 11.79
N GLU A 152 -8.88 19.11 12.79
CA GLU A 152 -7.43 19.11 12.61
C GLU A 152 -6.93 17.72 12.16
N ALA A 153 -7.47 16.63 12.72
CA ALA A 153 -7.16 15.26 12.28
C ALA A 153 -7.51 15.05 10.78
N ILE A 154 -8.68 15.53 10.34
CA ILE A 154 -9.08 15.46 8.92
C ILE A 154 -8.12 16.28 8.04
N GLU A 155 -7.71 17.48 8.48
CA GLU A 155 -6.77 18.30 7.72
C GLU A 155 -5.37 17.65 7.62
N ILE A 156 -4.90 16.99 8.68
CA ILE A 156 -3.64 16.22 8.67
C ILE A 156 -3.74 15.07 7.66
N ALA A 157 -4.81 14.28 7.72
CA ALA A 157 -5.03 13.18 6.77
C ALA A 157 -5.14 13.69 5.33
N GLY A 158 -5.90 14.77 5.11
CA GLY A 158 -6.03 15.42 3.82
C GLY A 158 -4.71 15.97 3.28
N HIS A 159 -3.85 16.49 4.16
CA HIS A 159 -2.49 16.90 3.79
C HIS A 159 -1.65 15.70 3.32
N LEU A 160 -1.71 14.56 4.01
CA LEU A 160 -1.00 13.35 3.60
C LEU A 160 -1.49 12.81 2.25
N VAL A 161 -2.80 12.83 2.00
CA VAL A 161 -3.39 12.48 0.70
C VAL A 161 -2.90 13.45 -0.40
N ARG A 162 -2.88 14.76 -0.12
CA ARG A 162 -2.34 15.78 -1.03
C ARG A 162 -0.86 15.51 -1.37
N MET A 163 -0.05 15.17 -0.37
CA MET A 163 1.36 14.86 -0.56
C MET A 163 1.56 13.59 -1.40
N ALA A 164 0.77 12.54 -1.14
CA ALA A 164 0.80 11.30 -1.90
C ALA A 164 0.45 11.54 -3.39
N ALA A 165 -0.62 12.28 -3.66
CA ALA A 165 -1.08 12.59 -5.01
C ALA A 165 -0.20 13.62 -5.76
N GLY A 166 0.35 14.60 -5.04
CA GLY A 166 0.93 15.82 -5.59
C GLY A 166 2.46 15.87 -5.72
N GLY A 167 3.19 14.88 -5.21
CA GLY A 167 4.66 14.92 -5.33
C GLY A 167 5.44 13.73 -4.77
N ALA A 168 4.88 12.97 -3.84
CA ALA A 168 5.56 11.78 -3.33
C ALA A 168 5.41 10.57 -4.28
N TYR A 169 4.32 10.51 -5.07
CA TYR A 169 3.99 9.41 -5.99
C TYR A 169 4.18 8.02 -5.36
N ALA A 170 3.81 7.90 -4.08
CA ALA A 170 4.01 6.70 -3.28
C ALA A 170 2.71 6.30 -2.59
N ALA A 171 2.59 5.03 -2.20
CA ALA A 171 1.42 4.54 -1.50
C ALA A 171 1.32 5.15 -0.10
N LEU A 172 0.12 5.58 0.28
CA LEU A 172 -0.21 6.02 1.63
C LEU A 172 -0.90 4.86 2.36
N GLY A 173 -0.16 4.16 3.21
CA GLY A 173 -0.70 3.12 4.07
C GLY A 173 -1.56 3.73 5.17
N GLY A 174 -2.84 3.36 5.17
CA GLY A 174 -3.82 3.81 6.16
C GLY A 174 -4.30 2.66 7.04
N GLN A 175 -4.61 2.98 8.29
CA GLN A 175 -5.27 2.08 9.22
C GLN A 175 -6.41 2.79 9.94
N PHE A 176 -7.55 2.10 9.96
CA PHE A 176 -8.79 2.55 10.58
C PHE A 176 -9.43 1.41 11.36
N HIS A 177 -9.65 1.64 12.65
CA HIS A 177 -10.33 0.75 13.56
C HIS A 177 -11.85 0.80 13.34
N VAL A 178 -12.49 -0.36 13.49
CA VAL A 178 -13.95 -0.46 13.52
C VAL A 178 -14.51 -0.37 14.95
N ASP A 179 -13.63 -0.50 15.93
CA ASP A 179 -13.94 -0.51 17.36
C ASP A 179 -14.73 0.71 17.86
N PRO A 180 -14.50 1.95 17.38
CA PRO A 180 -15.34 3.10 17.74
C PRO A 180 -16.83 2.93 17.43
N PHE A 181 -17.16 2.04 16.49
CA PHE A 181 -18.53 1.72 16.08
C PHE A 181 -19.05 0.44 16.75
N ALA A 182 -18.15 -0.51 17.05
CA ALA A 182 -18.49 -1.74 17.77
C ALA A 182 -18.72 -1.51 19.26
N VAL A 183 -18.00 -0.55 19.86
CA VAL A 183 -18.17 -0.10 21.24
C VAL A 183 -18.49 1.41 21.22
N PRO A 184 -19.76 1.78 21.05
CA PRO A 184 -20.14 3.18 20.88
C PRO A 184 -19.86 4.05 22.12
N GLY A 185 -19.50 5.31 21.90
CA GLY A 185 -19.22 6.29 22.94
C GLY A 185 -18.96 7.69 22.37
N PRO A 186 -18.40 8.62 23.17
CA PRO A 186 -18.10 9.99 22.72
C PRO A 186 -17.14 10.08 21.53
N TRP A 187 -16.41 9.00 21.23
CA TRP A 187 -15.51 8.87 20.09
C TRP A 187 -16.21 8.47 18.78
N THR A 188 -17.42 7.91 18.82
CA THR A 188 -18.07 7.29 17.64
C THR A 188 -18.34 8.28 16.52
N GLU A 189 -18.94 9.43 16.83
CA GLU A 189 -19.20 10.48 15.84
C GLU A 189 -17.90 11.08 15.29
N PRO A 190 -16.92 11.49 16.13
CA PRO A 190 -15.59 11.89 15.67
C PRO A 190 -14.91 10.89 14.74
N ALA A 191 -14.92 9.60 15.08
CA ALA A 191 -14.31 8.54 14.26
C ALA A 191 -15.00 8.40 12.90
N GLY A 192 -16.33 8.47 12.88
CA GLY A 192 -17.11 8.48 11.64
C GLY A 192 -16.80 9.69 10.76
N ALA A 193 -16.78 10.89 11.34
CA ALA A 193 -16.45 12.12 10.62
C ALA A 193 -15.02 12.09 10.06
N TYR A 194 -14.06 11.58 10.84
CA TYR A 194 -12.67 11.41 10.40
C TYR A 194 -12.58 10.45 9.21
N LEU A 195 -13.16 9.25 9.29
CA LEU A 195 -13.15 8.27 8.20
C LEU A 195 -13.76 8.85 6.91
N VAL A 196 -14.93 9.51 7.01
CA VAL A 196 -15.58 10.16 5.87
C VAL A 196 -14.70 11.27 5.29
N GLY A 197 -14.06 12.08 6.13
CA GLY A 197 -13.15 13.14 5.72
C GLY A 197 -11.95 12.62 4.94
N VAL A 198 -11.33 11.52 5.40
CA VAL A 198 -10.20 10.90 4.67
C VAL A 198 -10.66 10.35 3.32
N LEU A 199 -11.78 9.63 3.28
CA LEU A 199 -12.33 9.07 2.03
C LEU A 199 -12.69 10.18 1.03
N ALA A 200 -13.26 11.29 1.50
CA ALA A 200 -13.55 12.46 0.68
C ALA A 200 -12.26 13.06 0.11
N ALA A 201 -11.21 13.22 0.92
CA ALA A 201 -9.93 13.75 0.47
C ALA A 201 -9.30 12.89 -0.63
N CYS A 202 -9.42 11.56 -0.54
CA CYS A 202 -9.01 10.61 -1.58
C CYS A 202 -9.85 10.77 -2.85
N ALA A 203 -11.18 10.81 -2.72
CA ALA A 203 -12.11 10.94 -3.84
C ALA A 203 -11.92 12.24 -4.63
N GLU A 204 -11.79 13.38 -3.95
CA GLU A 204 -11.51 14.68 -4.56
C GLU A 204 -10.27 14.70 -5.46
N ARG A 205 -9.31 13.81 -5.17
CA ARG A 205 -8.01 13.73 -5.86
C ARG A 205 -7.87 12.50 -6.75
N ASN A 206 -8.95 11.72 -6.89
CA ASN A 206 -8.95 10.45 -7.61
C ASN A 206 -7.83 9.50 -7.14
N VAL A 207 -7.54 9.48 -5.84
CA VAL A 207 -6.59 8.53 -5.25
C VAL A 207 -7.32 7.19 -5.08
N PRO A 208 -6.93 6.12 -5.78
CA PRO A 208 -7.57 4.82 -5.62
C PRO A 208 -7.23 4.23 -4.25
N ILE A 209 -8.18 3.48 -3.69
CA ILE A 209 -8.00 2.74 -2.44
C ILE A 209 -7.88 1.27 -2.80
N TRP A 210 -6.76 0.66 -2.42
CA TRP A 210 -6.49 -0.76 -2.67
C TRP A 210 -6.50 -1.55 -1.37
N SER A 211 -6.87 -2.82 -1.44
CA SER A 211 -6.62 -3.76 -0.35
C SER A 211 -5.11 -4.01 -0.16
N GLY A 212 -4.73 -4.57 0.98
CA GLY A 212 -3.35 -4.98 1.23
C GLY A 212 -2.89 -5.99 0.18
N ALA A 213 -3.72 -6.98 -0.13
CA ALA A 213 -3.44 -8.01 -1.13
C ALA A 213 -3.22 -7.41 -2.53
N ALA A 214 -4.12 -6.54 -3.00
CA ALA A 214 -3.96 -5.89 -4.31
C ALA A 214 -2.67 -5.05 -4.38
N TRP A 215 -2.33 -4.36 -3.28
CA TRP A 215 -1.06 -3.63 -3.18
C TRP A 215 0.15 -4.56 -3.17
N HIS A 216 0.06 -5.70 -2.48
CA HIS A 216 1.12 -6.70 -2.47
C HIS A 216 1.34 -7.32 -3.86
N ASP A 217 0.27 -7.70 -4.58
CA ASP A 217 0.38 -8.23 -5.94
C ASP A 217 1.05 -7.24 -6.88
N PHE A 218 0.65 -5.96 -6.84
CA PHE A 218 1.31 -4.92 -7.61
C PHE A 218 2.79 -4.74 -7.20
N ALA A 219 3.09 -4.71 -5.90
CA ALA A 219 4.45 -4.55 -5.41
C ALA A 219 5.35 -5.71 -5.87
N ARG A 220 4.84 -6.94 -5.81
CA ARG A 220 5.49 -8.15 -6.29
C ARG A 220 5.73 -8.09 -7.80
N ALA A 221 4.68 -7.84 -8.59
CA ALA A 221 4.78 -7.73 -10.04
C ALA A 221 5.76 -6.63 -10.47
N ARG A 222 5.72 -5.46 -9.81
CA ARG A 222 6.66 -4.37 -10.06
C ARG A 222 8.12 -4.74 -9.72
N ALA A 223 8.34 -5.53 -8.66
CA ALA A 223 9.67 -5.93 -8.23
C ALA A 223 10.26 -7.08 -9.06
N GLU A 224 9.42 -8.01 -9.49
CA GLU A 224 9.76 -9.10 -10.41
C GLU A 224 9.89 -8.58 -11.85
N GLY A 225 9.23 -7.46 -12.16
CA GLY A 225 9.30 -6.78 -13.43
C GLY A 225 10.68 -6.21 -13.72
N GLY A 226 11.36 -6.85 -14.67
CA GLY A 226 12.70 -6.49 -15.10
C GLY A 226 12.74 -5.94 -16.53
N PHE A 227 13.75 -5.11 -16.76
CA PHE A 227 14.22 -4.80 -18.11
C PHE A 227 15.21 -5.88 -18.53
N ASP A 228 14.84 -6.68 -19.53
CA ASP A 228 15.72 -7.69 -20.11
C ASP A 228 16.81 -7.03 -20.96
N ARG A 229 16.45 -5.94 -21.64
CA ARG A 229 17.36 -5.17 -22.50
C ARG A 229 16.97 -3.70 -22.53
N ILE A 230 17.97 -2.82 -22.43
CA ILE A 230 17.82 -1.37 -22.67
C ILE A 230 18.96 -0.93 -23.58
N GLU A 231 18.62 -0.49 -24.79
CA GLU A 231 19.59 -0.05 -25.78
C GLU A 231 19.27 1.34 -26.31
N TRP A 232 20.19 2.28 -26.08
CA TRP A 232 20.13 3.62 -26.64
C TRP A 232 21.15 3.78 -27.77
N GLN A 233 20.66 4.04 -28.98
CA GLN A 233 21.50 4.34 -30.14
C GLN A 233 21.53 5.85 -30.37
N ALA A 234 22.51 6.50 -29.76
CA ALA A 234 22.61 7.97 -29.74
C ALA A 234 22.68 8.61 -31.14
N GLU A 235 23.32 7.95 -32.11
CA GLU A 235 23.40 8.42 -33.49
C GLU A 235 22.00 8.59 -34.08
N PHE A 236 21.15 7.58 -33.95
CA PHE A 236 19.82 7.52 -34.54
C PHE A 236 18.71 8.07 -33.64
N GLY A 237 18.98 8.26 -32.35
CA GLY A 237 18.00 8.75 -31.39
C GLY A 237 16.93 7.71 -31.08
N THR A 238 17.31 6.44 -31.11
CA THR A 238 16.40 5.32 -30.90
C THR A 238 16.69 4.66 -29.57
N LEU A 239 15.63 4.45 -28.80
CA LEU A 239 15.64 3.66 -27.57
C LEU A 239 14.83 2.40 -27.83
N GLN A 240 15.45 1.25 -27.60
CA GLN A 240 14.78 -0.03 -27.57
C GLN A 240 14.78 -0.58 -26.14
N VAL A 241 13.62 -1.05 -25.67
CA VAL A 241 13.47 -1.64 -24.34
C VAL A 241 12.74 -2.97 -24.48
N GLU A 242 13.33 -4.03 -23.95
CA GLU A 242 12.67 -5.32 -23.76
C GLU A 242 12.35 -5.47 -22.28
N ILE A 243 11.08 -5.75 -22.01
CA ILE A 243 10.55 -5.96 -20.67
C ILE A 243 10.11 -7.41 -20.59
N GLY A 244 10.60 -8.11 -19.57
CA GLY A 244 10.30 -9.52 -19.33
C GLY A 244 8.81 -9.75 -19.06
N ALA A 245 8.40 -11.01 -19.02
CA ALA A 245 7.00 -11.36 -18.80
C ALA A 245 6.50 -10.90 -17.42
N GLN A 246 5.42 -10.11 -17.40
CA GLN A 246 4.77 -9.61 -16.19
C GLN A 246 3.48 -10.38 -15.91
N THR A 247 3.10 -10.50 -14.63
CA THR A 247 1.81 -11.12 -14.22
C THR A 247 0.68 -10.10 -14.12
N GLU A 248 1.01 -8.83 -13.94
CA GLU A 248 0.06 -7.72 -13.75
C GLU A 248 0.27 -6.63 -14.80
N GLU A 249 -0.72 -5.76 -14.96
CA GLU A 249 -0.58 -4.53 -15.74
C GLU A 249 0.47 -3.61 -15.09
N LEU A 250 1.45 -3.17 -15.87
CA LEU A 250 2.48 -2.22 -15.43
C LEU A 250 2.47 -0.96 -16.29
N VAL A 251 2.99 0.13 -15.73
CA VAL A 251 3.16 1.38 -16.45
C VAL A 251 4.64 1.65 -16.68
N LEU A 252 5.03 1.76 -17.96
CA LEU A 252 6.33 2.27 -18.35
C LEU A 252 6.23 3.79 -18.62
N MET A 253 7.15 4.54 -18.02
CA MET A 253 7.28 5.97 -18.26
C MET A 253 8.58 6.26 -19.01
N LEU A 254 8.47 6.84 -20.21
CA LEU A 254 9.61 7.26 -21.02
C LEU A 254 9.70 8.79 -21.01
N PRO A 255 10.86 9.40 -20.70
CA PRO A 255 11.00 10.86 -20.77
C PRO A 255 10.62 11.37 -22.17
N LEU A 256 9.81 12.42 -22.26
CA LEU A 256 9.50 13.03 -23.56
C LEU A 256 10.70 13.75 -24.17
N GLN A 257 11.70 14.08 -23.35
CA GLN A 257 12.91 14.77 -23.78
C GLN A 257 14.15 14.03 -23.30
N CYS A 258 15.09 13.83 -24.22
CA CYS A 258 16.42 13.30 -23.96
C CYS A 258 17.45 14.26 -24.57
N GLY A 259 18.12 15.06 -23.74
CA GLY A 259 18.98 16.14 -24.20
C GLY A 259 18.22 17.16 -25.05
N THR A 260 18.67 17.39 -26.28
CA THR A 260 18.01 18.29 -27.27
C THR A 260 16.94 17.59 -28.11
N ARG A 261 16.71 16.28 -27.91
CA ARG A 261 15.78 15.50 -28.72
C ARG A 261 14.48 15.25 -27.97
N ARG A 262 13.36 15.27 -28.70
CA ARG A 262 12.01 15.03 -28.22
C ARG A 262 11.46 13.71 -28.78
N LEU A 263 10.74 12.96 -27.97
CA LEU A 263 10.04 11.75 -28.38
C LEU A 263 9.05 12.08 -29.50
N ALA A 264 9.24 11.45 -30.65
CA ALA A 264 8.46 11.68 -31.86
C ALA A 264 7.61 10.47 -32.25
N GLN A 265 8.10 9.26 -31.97
CA GLN A 265 7.38 8.01 -32.23
C GLN A 265 7.58 7.04 -31.09
N LEU A 266 6.53 6.31 -30.73
CA LEU A 266 6.54 5.27 -29.73
C LEU A 266 5.71 4.08 -30.23
N GLN A 267 6.32 2.90 -30.24
CA GLN A 267 5.66 1.65 -30.57
C GLN A 267 5.80 0.66 -29.42
N VAL A 268 4.73 -0.12 -29.22
CA VAL A 268 4.68 -1.25 -28.29
C VAL A 268 4.34 -2.47 -29.10
N ASN A 269 5.22 -3.47 -29.12
CA ASN A 269 5.07 -4.69 -29.92
C ASN A 269 4.74 -4.38 -31.40
N GLY A 270 5.43 -3.38 -31.97
CA GLY A 270 5.26 -2.90 -33.34
C GLY A 270 3.97 -2.11 -33.62
N LYS A 271 3.11 -1.87 -32.62
CA LYS A 271 1.91 -1.04 -32.76
C LYS A 271 2.17 0.36 -32.24
N GLU A 272 1.77 1.36 -33.02
CA GLU A 272 1.87 2.76 -32.61
C GLU A 272 1.05 3.01 -31.33
N ASN A 273 1.71 3.61 -30.34
CA ASN A 273 1.09 3.96 -29.07
C ASN A 273 0.90 5.48 -29.00
N ARG A 274 -0.34 5.94 -28.86
CA ARG A 274 -0.63 7.36 -28.64
C ARG A 274 -0.30 7.71 -27.19
N ALA A 275 0.84 8.38 -27.01
CA ALA A 275 1.37 8.79 -25.72
C ALA A 275 0.38 9.67 -24.94
N ALA A 276 -0.25 9.11 -23.90
CA ALA A 276 -0.67 9.91 -22.76
C ALA A 276 0.58 10.48 -22.08
N THR A 277 0.49 11.65 -21.47
CA THR A 277 1.66 12.26 -20.81
C THR A 277 1.39 12.48 -19.33
N ARG A 278 2.44 12.36 -18.52
CA ARG A 278 2.38 12.57 -17.07
C ARG A 278 3.62 13.32 -16.61
N GLN A 279 3.39 14.40 -15.86
CA GLN A 279 4.46 15.11 -15.16
C GLN A 279 4.79 14.36 -13.87
N VAL A 280 6.07 14.03 -13.68
CA VAL A 280 6.59 13.44 -12.44
C VAL A 280 7.80 14.27 -12.01
N GLY A 281 7.63 15.04 -10.94
CA GLY A 281 8.60 16.05 -10.52
C GLY A 281 8.84 17.09 -11.62
N ALA A 282 10.10 17.32 -12.01
CA ALA A 282 10.47 18.26 -13.07
C ALA A 282 10.45 17.64 -14.49
N THR A 283 10.19 16.34 -14.63
CA THR A 283 10.25 15.65 -15.92
C THR A 283 8.86 15.28 -16.43
N LEU A 284 8.63 15.55 -17.72
CA LEU A 284 7.42 15.15 -18.43
C LEU A 284 7.67 13.81 -19.16
N TYR A 285 6.82 12.83 -18.89
CA TYR A 285 6.94 11.48 -19.44
C TYR A 285 5.80 11.17 -20.40
N SER A 286 6.08 10.34 -21.41
CA SER A 286 5.10 9.51 -22.09
C SER A 286 4.76 8.31 -21.20
N VAL A 287 3.48 7.97 -21.10
CA VAL A 287 2.95 6.88 -20.30
C VAL A 287 2.51 5.76 -21.23
N VAL A 288 3.02 4.56 -20.99
CA VAL A 288 2.67 3.34 -21.72
C VAL A 288 2.13 2.32 -20.73
N VAL A 289 0.90 1.87 -20.96
CA VAL A 289 0.33 0.74 -20.25
C VAL A 289 0.84 -0.55 -20.91
N LEU A 290 1.40 -1.44 -20.10
CA LEU A 290 1.90 -2.74 -20.49
C LEU A 290 0.94 -3.81 -19.97
N GLU A 291 0.33 -4.54 -20.89
CA GLU A 291 -0.46 -5.72 -20.57
C GLU A 291 0.43 -6.84 -20.00
N PRO A 292 -0.13 -7.78 -19.22
CA PRO A 292 0.60 -8.98 -18.78
C PRO A 292 1.28 -9.72 -19.94
N GLY A 293 2.50 -10.20 -19.70
CA GLY A 293 3.38 -10.79 -20.70
C GLY A 293 4.61 -9.94 -21.02
N ALA A 294 5.38 -10.36 -22.03
CA ALA A 294 6.59 -9.67 -22.45
C ALA A 294 6.26 -8.52 -23.42
N SER A 295 7.05 -7.45 -23.38
CA SER A 295 6.84 -6.27 -24.21
C SER A 295 8.15 -5.77 -24.84
N LEU A 296 8.08 -5.43 -26.12
CA LEU A 296 9.11 -4.72 -26.86
C LEU A 296 8.66 -3.27 -27.09
N ILE A 297 9.49 -2.31 -26.70
CA ILE A 297 9.25 -0.88 -26.83
C ILE A 297 10.28 -0.30 -27.78
N ASP A 298 9.81 0.37 -28.83
CA ASP A 298 10.66 1.10 -29.77
C ASP A 298 10.27 2.59 -29.73
N ALA A 299 11.19 3.43 -29.26
CA ALA A 299 11.01 4.86 -29.13
C ALA A 299 12.00 5.62 -30.00
N ARG A 300 11.52 6.59 -30.78
CA ARG A 300 12.35 7.47 -31.64
C ARG A 300 12.27 8.90 -31.17
N TYR A 301 13.44 9.52 -31.03
CA TYR A 301 13.62 10.90 -30.61
C TYR A 301 14.24 11.70 -31.74
N HIS A 302 13.65 12.86 -32.04
CA HIS A 302 14.16 13.80 -33.04
C HIS A 302 14.62 15.09 -32.39
N THR A 303 15.65 15.71 -32.95
CA THR A 303 16.03 17.08 -32.56
C THR A 303 14.84 18.00 -32.83
N ALA A 304 14.46 18.80 -31.82
CA ALA A 304 13.41 19.78 -31.96
C ALA A 304 13.76 20.85 -33.00
#